data_AF-A0A1S3K8A6-F1
#
_entry.id   AF-A0A1S3K8A6-F1
#
_cell.length_a   1.000
_cell.length_b   1.000
_cell.length_c   1.000
_cell.angle_alpha   90.00
_cell.angle_beta   90.00
_cell.angle_gamma   90.00
#
_symmetry.space_group_name_H-M   'P 1'
#
loop_
_entity.id
_entity.type
_entity.pdbx_description
1 polymer ?
#
loop_
_entity_poly.entity_id
_entity_poly.type
_entity_poly.pdbx_seq_one_letter_code
_entity_poly.pdbx_strand_id
1 'polypeptide(L)'
;MSRGRFGVVLVSLLVTLSTVSCQVPDCSSYVILNQRWRSLNFTRGTELHCDRDGWVTQWYRFSGAAGTKMPNLCDPTQHCGTHAPVWINGTYPAPEDGAVDRQACAHWPGDCCRWSMKVRVRNCGGVFLYYLPTTSDCWLAYCGEY
;
A
#
# COMPACT_ATOMS: atom_id res chain seq x y z
N MET A 1 13.75 62.63 -47.69
CA MET A 1 12.73 61.59 -47.44
C MET A 1 13.37 60.42 -46.72
N SER A 2 13.13 60.33 -45.42
CA SER A 2 13.73 59.37 -44.49
C SER A 2 13.12 57.97 -44.64
N ARG A 3 13.95 56.93 -44.79
CA ARG A 3 13.54 55.52 -44.72
C ARG A 3 13.66 55.06 -43.26
N GLY A 4 12.54 54.97 -42.55
CA GLY A 4 12.48 54.39 -41.20
C GLY A 4 12.63 52.87 -41.24
N ARG A 5 13.65 52.35 -40.55
CA ARG A 5 13.79 50.92 -40.25
C ARG A 5 12.86 50.58 -39.08
N PHE A 6 11.84 49.75 -39.32
CA PHE A 6 11.08 49.13 -38.25
C PHE A 6 11.83 47.88 -37.76
N GLY A 7 12.41 47.98 -36.57
CA GLY A 7 12.98 46.83 -35.87
C GLY A 7 11.87 45.99 -35.26
N VAL A 8 11.78 44.73 -35.65
CA VAL A 8 10.94 43.73 -34.97
C VAL A 8 11.79 43.09 -33.89
N VAL A 9 11.54 43.44 -32.63
CA VAL A 9 12.19 42.80 -31.47
C VAL A 9 11.41 41.50 -31.19
N LEU A 10 11.96 40.35 -31.60
CA LEU A 10 11.44 39.04 -31.15
C LEU A 10 11.88 38.81 -29.71
N VAL A 11 10.94 38.93 -28.77
CA VAL A 11 11.11 38.49 -27.39
C VAL A 11 10.73 37.00 -27.33
N SER A 12 11.73 36.13 -27.41
CA SER A 12 11.54 34.68 -27.19
C SER A 12 11.30 34.41 -25.71
N LEU A 13 10.03 34.16 -25.32
CA LEU A 13 9.68 33.62 -24.02
C LEU A 13 10.20 32.17 -23.92
N LEU A 14 11.30 31.96 -23.22
CA LEU A 14 11.71 30.64 -22.76
C LEU A 14 10.72 30.21 -21.68
N VAL A 15 9.69 29.46 -22.07
CA VAL A 15 8.82 28.75 -21.11
C VAL A 15 9.65 27.60 -20.56
N THR A 16 10.21 27.78 -19.37
CA THR A 16 10.83 26.67 -18.64
C THR A 16 9.72 25.70 -18.27
N LEU A 17 9.73 24.49 -18.83
CA LEU A 17 8.96 23.37 -18.27
C LEU A 17 9.54 23.08 -16.89
N SER A 18 8.96 23.71 -15.86
CA SER A 18 9.13 23.26 -14.49
C SER A 18 8.54 21.86 -14.44
N THR A 19 9.39 20.83 -14.46
CA THR A 19 8.96 19.48 -14.11
C THR A 19 8.51 19.57 -12.65
N VAL A 20 7.20 19.68 -12.44
CA VAL A 20 6.62 19.48 -11.12
C VAL A 20 6.90 18.03 -10.78
N SER A 21 8.02 17.80 -10.10
CA SER A 21 8.26 16.54 -9.43
C SER A 21 7.13 16.41 -8.43
N CYS A 22 6.21 15.48 -8.68
CA CYS A 22 5.27 15.03 -7.69
C CYS A 22 6.10 14.29 -6.63
N GLN A 23 6.80 15.04 -5.77
CA GLN A 23 7.23 14.50 -4.50
C GLN A 23 5.93 14.30 -3.73
N VAL A 24 5.31 13.13 -3.89
CA VAL A 24 4.38 12.60 -2.90
C VAL A 24 5.25 12.45 -1.64
N PRO A 25 5.15 13.36 -0.65
CA PRO A 25 6.14 13.46 0.42
C PRO A 25 6.14 12.25 1.36
N ASP A 26 5.29 11.26 1.09
CA ASP A 26 4.86 10.21 2.01
C ASP A 26 4.95 8.82 1.34
N CYS A 27 5.88 8.70 0.37
CA CYS A 27 6.22 7.45 -0.35
C CYS A 27 7.65 6.94 -0.07
N SER A 28 8.37 7.54 0.87
CA SER A 28 9.79 7.26 1.16
C SER A 28 10.04 6.66 2.55
N SER A 29 9.11 6.79 3.50
CA SER A 29 9.24 6.28 4.86
C SER A 29 8.25 5.15 5.11
N TYR A 30 8.76 3.92 5.22
CA TYR A 30 7.97 2.72 5.48
C TYR A 30 8.85 1.57 5.97
N VAL A 31 8.24 0.58 6.60
CA VAL A 31 8.87 -0.69 6.98
C VAL A 31 8.53 -1.77 5.96
N ILE A 32 9.52 -2.59 5.61
CA ILE A 32 9.33 -3.68 4.66
C ILE A 32 8.81 -4.93 5.39
N LEU A 33 7.71 -5.48 4.88
CA LEU A 33 7.23 -6.83 5.19
C LEU A 33 7.69 -7.77 4.07
N ASN A 34 8.68 -8.61 4.37
CA ASN A 34 9.29 -9.53 3.42
C ASN A 34 9.34 -10.99 3.92
N GLN A 35 8.73 -11.26 5.07
CA GLN A 35 8.72 -12.59 5.64
C GLN A 35 7.92 -13.53 4.74
N ARG A 36 8.53 -14.65 4.32
CA ARG A 36 7.91 -15.63 3.43
C ARG A 36 6.55 -16.11 3.93
N TRP A 37 6.41 -16.26 5.25
CA TRP A 37 5.18 -16.75 5.85
C TRP A 37 3.99 -15.84 5.59
N ARG A 38 4.18 -14.55 5.29
CA ARG A 38 3.10 -13.62 4.97
C ARG A 38 2.46 -13.83 3.60
N SER A 39 3.08 -14.61 2.72
CA SER A 39 2.52 -14.87 1.39
C SER A 39 1.21 -15.63 1.49
N LEU A 40 0.24 -15.25 0.67
CA LEU A 40 -1.01 -15.97 0.47
C LEU A 40 -0.78 -17.43 0.06
N ASN A 41 0.33 -17.73 -0.61
CA ASN A 41 0.70 -19.09 -0.99
C ASN A 41 1.38 -19.89 0.13
N PHE A 42 1.56 -19.29 1.32
CA PHE A 42 2.14 -19.94 2.48
C PHE A 42 1.04 -20.40 3.44
N THR A 43 0.84 -21.71 3.56
CA THR A 43 -0.08 -22.29 4.55
C THR A 43 0.40 -22.00 5.98
N ARG A 44 -0.50 -21.84 6.96
CA ARG A 44 -0.18 -21.54 8.36
C ARG A 44 0.97 -22.37 8.93
N GLY A 45 1.05 -23.65 8.60
CA GLY A 45 2.05 -24.56 9.18
C GLY A 45 1.78 -24.82 10.67
N THR A 46 2.82 -25.17 11.43
CA THR A 46 2.73 -25.44 12.88
C THR A 46 3.08 -24.22 13.73
N GLU A 47 3.96 -23.36 13.26
CA GLU A 47 4.31 -22.09 13.90
C GLU A 47 3.21 -21.06 13.61
N LEU A 48 2.69 -20.43 14.66
CA LEU A 48 1.68 -19.39 14.52
C LEU A 48 2.35 -18.02 14.45
N HIS A 49 2.09 -17.29 13.38
CA HIS A 49 2.47 -15.89 13.24
C HIS A 49 1.25 -14.97 13.41
N CYS A 50 1.48 -13.83 14.06
CA CYS A 50 0.46 -12.81 14.28
C CYS A 50 1.05 -11.40 14.37
N ASP A 51 0.23 -10.39 14.06
CA ASP A 51 0.62 -8.98 14.06
C ASP A 51 0.05 -8.19 15.26
N ARG A 52 -0.09 -8.89 16.39
CA ARG A 52 -0.54 -8.32 17.67
C ARG A 52 0.64 -7.88 18.53
N ASP A 53 1.47 -8.83 18.92
CA ASP A 53 2.52 -8.61 19.92
C ASP A 53 3.78 -8.02 19.27
N GLY A 54 4.26 -6.89 19.79
CA GLY A 54 5.43 -6.20 19.24
C GLY A 54 5.19 -5.45 17.93
N TRP A 55 3.94 -5.38 17.45
CA TRP A 55 3.58 -4.61 16.26
C TRP A 55 3.57 -3.11 16.54
N VAL A 56 4.01 -2.31 15.55
CA VAL A 56 4.05 -0.84 15.65
C VAL A 56 3.20 -0.23 14.54
N THR A 57 2.23 0.59 14.90
CA THR A 57 1.37 1.25 13.90
C THR A 57 2.15 2.26 13.06
N GLN A 58 2.42 1.93 11.81
CA GLN A 58 3.16 2.78 10.86
C GLN A 58 2.88 2.37 9.41
N TRP A 59 3.58 3.01 8.46
CA TRP A 59 3.53 2.64 7.05
C TRP A 59 4.36 1.38 6.77
N TYR A 60 3.76 0.43 6.07
CA TYR A 60 4.37 -0.83 5.66
C TYR A 60 4.29 -1.03 4.15
N ARG A 61 5.24 -1.79 3.61
CA ARG A 61 5.27 -2.24 2.21
C ARG A 61 5.51 -3.73 2.14
N PHE A 62 4.66 -4.46 1.42
CA PHE A 62 4.93 -5.84 1.05
C PHE A 62 5.98 -5.90 -0.05
N SER A 63 6.99 -6.76 0.12
CA SER A 63 7.99 -7.02 -0.92
C SER A 63 8.63 -8.40 -0.78
N GLY A 64 9.41 -8.80 -1.78
CA GLY A 64 10.18 -10.05 -1.75
C GLY A 64 9.28 -11.27 -1.65
N ALA A 65 9.56 -12.15 -0.68
CA ALA A 65 8.84 -13.42 -0.51
C ALA A 65 7.42 -13.25 0.05
N ALA A 66 7.07 -12.07 0.57
CA ALA A 66 5.74 -11.79 1.10
C ALA A 66 4.73 -11.36 0.02
N GLY A 67 5.16 -11.14 -1.22
CA GLY A 67 4.33 -10.56 -2.28
C GLY A 67 4.63 -9.08 -2.52
N THR A 68 3.78 -8.41 -3.30
CA THR A 68 3.90 -7.00 -3.70
C THR A 68 2.83 -6.10 -3.09
N LYS A 69 1.71 -6.69 -2.66
CA LYS A 69 0.54 -5.98 -2.12
C LYS A 69 -0.22 -6.87 -1.15
N MET A 70 -1.04 -6.28 -0.29
CA MET A 70 -2.05 -7.05 0.44
C MET A 70 -3.16 -7.46 -0.54
N PRO A 71 -3.72 -8.67 -0.44
CA PRO A 71 -4.88 -9.08 -1.21
C PRO A 71 -6.11 -8.21 -0.95
N ASN A 72 -6.97 -8.08 -1.96
CA ASN A 72 -8.20 -7.29 -1.87
C ASN A 72 -9.49 -8.09 -2.08
N LEU A 73 -9.36 -9.41 -1.98
CA LEU A 73 -10.46 -10.37 -2.00
C LEU A 73 -10.39 -11.21 -0.71
N CYS A 74 -11.50 -11.85 -0.38
CA CYS A 74 -11.55 -12.74 0.77
C CYS A 74 -10.73 -14.01 0.50
N ASP A 75 -9.51 -14.03 1.04
CA ASP A 75 -8.55 -15.13 0.88
C ASP A 75 -8.89 -16.34 1.74
N PRO A 76 -8.53 -17.58 1.34
CA PRO A 76 -8.73 -18.75 2.17
C PRO A 76 -8.15 -18.62 3.59
N THR A 77 -8.88 -19.10 4.60
CA THR A 77 -8.36 -19.20 5.98
C THR A 77 -7.12 -20.09 6.05
N GLN A 78 -6.36 -20.04 7.16
CA GLN A 78 -5.16 -20.88 7.38
C GLN A 78 -4.00 -20.64 6.39
N HIS A 79 -3.89 -19.43 5.85
CA HIS A 79 -2.78 -19.01 4.99
C HIS A 79 -2.01 -17.85 5.63
N CYS A 80 -0.97 -17.35 4.97
CA CYS A 80 -0.18 -16.22 5.40
C CYS A 80 0.41 -16.43 6.82
N GLY A 81 0.75 -17.69 7.14
CA GLY A 81 1.39 -18.06 8.41
C GLY A 81 0.46 -17.94 9.63
N THR A 82 -0.84 -17.74 9.42
CA THR A 82 -1.80 -17.42 10.48
C THR A 82 -3.13 -18.15 10.32
N HIS A 83 -4.02 -18.03 11.31
CA HIS A 83 -5.34 -18.66 11.22
C HIS A 83 -6.32 -17.81 10.39
N ALA A 84 -6.28 -16.50 10.61
CA ALA A 84 -7.14 -15.50 9.99
C ALA A 84 -6.32 -14.49 9.17
N PRO A 85 -6.07 -14.78 7.88
CA PRO A 85 -5.43 -13.83 6.97
C PRO A 85 -6.18 -12.51 6.94
N VAL A 86 -5.43 -11.42 7.06
CA VAL A 86 -5.97 -10.06 6.94
C VAL A 86 -5.76 -9.55 5.51
N TRP A 87 -6.87 -9.17 4.87
CA TRP A 87 -6.97 -8.67 3.49
C TRP A 87 -7.64 -7.29 3.47
N ILE A 88 -7.54 -6.56 2.36
CA ILE A 88 -8.13 -5.22 2.19
C ILE A 88 -9.54 -5.33 1.61
N ASN A 89 -10.54 -4.85 2.34
CA ASN A 89 -11.90 -4.70 1.83
C ASN A 89 -12.06 -3.39 1.05
N GLY A 90 -11.91 -3.48 -0.27
CA GLY A 90 -12.10 -2.37 -1.20
C GLY A 90 -11.16 -2.40 -2.40
N THR A 91 -11.24 -1.38 -3.25
CA THR A 91 -10.34 -1.21 -4.38
C THR A 91 -9.07 -0.48 -3.98
N TYR A 92 -7.96 -0.77 -4.67
CA TYR A 92 -6.72 -0.01 -4.47
C TYR A 92 -6.85 1.42 -5.02
N PRO A 93 -6.25 2.42 -4.35
CA PRO A 93 -6.23 3.78 -4.86
C PRO A 93 -5.40 3.94 -6.14
N ALA A 94 -5.76 4.93 -6.94
CA ALA A 94 -4.90 5.48 -7.97
C ALA A 94 -3.80 6.36 -7.32
N PRO A 95 -2.67 6.62 -7.99
CA PRO A 95 -1.62 7.47 -7.43
C PRO A 95 -2.10 8.88 -7.02
N GLU A 96 -3.03 9.45 -7.77
CA GLU A 96 -3.63 10.77 -7.55
C GLU A 96 -4.58 10.83 -6.34
N ASP A 97 -5.10 9.69 -5.86
CA ASP A 97 -6.01 9.64 -4.72
C ASP A 97 -5.31 9.93 -3.38
N GLY A 98 -3.98 9.86 -3.35
CA GLY A 98 -3.21 9.99 -2.13
C GLY A 98 -3.42 8.80 -1.18
N ALA A 99 -3.43 9.08 0.13
CA ALA A 99 -3.75 8.06 1.14
C ALA A 99 -5.25 8.01 1.37
N VAL A 100 -5.84 6.85 1.15
CA VAL A 100 -7.28 6.63 1.30
C VAL A 100 -7.57 5.70 2.47
N ASP A 101 -8.63 5.97 3.21
CA ASP A 101 -9.11 5.07 4.24
C ASP A 101 -9.72 3.80 3.59
N ARG A 102 -9.44 2.66 4.20
CA ARG A 102 -9.99 1.35 3.86
C ARG A 102 -10.32 0.57 5.12
N GLN A 103 -11.13 -0.46 4.97
CA GLN A 103 -11.28 -1.49 5.98
C GLN A 103 -10.34 -2.65 5.63
N ALA A 104 -9.59 -3.14 6.59
CA ALA A 104 -8.96 -4.44 6.51
C ALA A 104 -9.83 -5.45 7.26
N CYS A 105 -9.98 -6.65 6.69
CA CYS A 105 -10.84 -7.72 7.18
C CYS A 105 -9.98 -8.96 7.47
N ALA A 106 -10.23 -9.63 8.58
CA ALA A 106 -9.63 -10.93 8.89
C ALA A 106 -10.64 -12.04 8.62
N HIS A 107 -10.31 -12.98 7.75
CA HIS A 107 -11.20 -14.08 7.40
C HIS A 107 -11.16 -15.19 8.46
N TRP A 108 -12.34 -15.61 8.93
CA TRP A 108 -12.54 -16.79 9.76
C TRP A 108 -13.55 -17.74 9.11
N PRO A 109 -13.53 -19.06 9.37
CA PRO A 109 -14.52 -19.97 8.79
C PRO A 109 -15.96 -19.49 8.99
N GLY A 110 -16.67 -19.32 7.87
CA GLY A 110 -18.06 -18.86 7.83
C GLY A 110 -18.24 -17.33 7.77
N ASP A 111 -17.17 -16.54 7.89
CA ASP A 111 -17.23 -15.09 7.85
C ASP A 111 -15.92 -14.46 7.32
N CYS A 112 -15.98 -13.96 6.09
CA CYS A 112 -14.88 -13.28 5.40
C CYS A 112 -14.34 -12.05 6.13
N CYS A 113 -15.10 -11.44 7.03
CA CYS A 113 -14.70 -10.25 7.76
C CYS A 113 -15.09 -10.36 9.24
N ARG A 114 -14.76 -11.50 9.86
CA ARG A 114 -15.04 -11.78 11.28
C ARG A 114 -14.47 -10.70 12.21
N TRP A 115 -13.26 -10.24 11.91
CA TRP A 115 -12.67 -9.06 12.54
C TRP A 115 -12.38 -8.02 11.48
N SER A 116 -12.42 -6.75 11.87
CA SER A 116 -12.05 -5.66 10.97
C SER A 116 -11.33 -4.54 11.69
N MET A 117 -10.58 -3.77 10.93
CA MET A 117 -9.86 -2.58 11.40
C MET A 117 -9.78 -1.53 10.30
N LYS A 118 -9.68 -0.26 10.71
CA LYS A 118 -9.44 0.84 9.77
C LYS A 118 -7.96 0.90 9.43
N VAL A 119 -7.65 1.00 8.15
CA VAL A 119 -6.29 1.14 7.61
C VAL A 119 -6.27 2.26 6.59
N ARG A 120 -5.07 2.74 6.24
CA ARG A 120 -4.90 3.62 5.07
C ARG A 120 -4.07 2.94 4.01
N VAL A 121 -4.43 3.12 2.76
CA VAL A 121 -3.70 2.59 1.61
C VAL A 121 -3.28 3.76 0.73
N ARG A 122 -2.05 3.74 0.23
CA ARG A 122 -1.56 4.68 -0.77
C ARG A 122 -0.91 3.93 -1.92
N ASN A 123 -1.08 4.43 -3.14
CA ASN A 123 -0.38 3.98 -4.33
C ASN A 123 0.74 4.96 -4.70
N CYS A 124 1.99 4.54 -4.57
CA CYS A 124 3.19 5.30 -4.88
C CYS A 124 3.73 4.94 -6.28
N GLY A 125 2.87 5.00 -7.30
CA GLY A 125 3.26 4.68 -8.68
C GLY A 125 3.46 3.17 -8.94
N GLY A 126 2.53 2.35 -8.46
CA GLY A 126 2.57 0.88 -8.54
C GLY A 126 3.15 0.19 -7.31
N VAL A 127 3.66 0.98 -6.35
CA VAL A 127 4.08 0.49 -5.03
C VAL A 127 3.02 0.84 -4.01
N PHE A 128 2.40 -0.16 -3.38
CA PHE A 128 1.39 0.08 -2.36
C PHE A 128 1.98 0.17 -0.96
N LEU A 129 1.60 1.23 -0.24
CA LEU A 129 1.93 1.43 1.18
C LEU A 129 0.66 1.31 2.02
N TYR A 130 0.81 0.72 3.20
CA TYR A 130 -0.29 0.42 4.10
C TYR A 130 0.00 0.97 5.49
N TYR A 131 -0.84 1.85 6.01
CA TYR A 131 -0.76 2.29 7.40
C TYR A 131 -1.54 1.30 8.26
N LEU A 132 -0.82 0.40 8.92
CA LEU A 132 -1.39 -0.82 9.52
C LEU A 132 -1.33 -0.75 11.06
N PRO A 133 -2.49 -0.77 11.75
CA PRO A 133 -2.53 -0.87 13.21
C PRO A 133 -2.15 -2.27 13.71
N THR A 134 -1.91 -2.40 15.01
CA THR A 134 -1.84 -3.73 15.66
C THR A 134 -3.18 -4.47 15.52
N THR A 135 -3.13 -5.78 15.32
CA THR A 135 -4.33 -6.62 15.26
C THR A 135 -4.89 -6.91 16.65
N SER A 136 -6.21 -7.10 16.78
CA SER A 136 -6.86 -7.33 18.09
C SER A 136 -6.46 -8.63 18.77
N ASP A 137 -6.19 -9.67 17.98
CA ASP A 137 -5.94 -11.04 18.47
C ASP A 137 -4.71 -11.65 17.78
N CYS A 138 -4.06 -12.62 18.43
CA CYS A 138 -2.89 -13.30 17.87
C CYS A 138 -3.24 -14.42 16.86
N TRP A 139 -4.45 -14.38 16.31
CA TRP A 139 -4.87 -15.28 15.22
C TRP A 139 -4.84 -14.58 13.86
N LEU A 140 -4.47 -13.29 13.83
CA LEU A 140 -4.55 -12.40 12.69
C LEU A 140 -3.15 -11.97 12.25
N ALA A 141 -2.91 -11.98 10.94
CA ALA A 141 -1.72 -11.39 10.35
C ALA A 141 -2.02 -10.81 8.97
N TYR A 142 -1.39 -9.69 8.65
CA TYR A 142 -1.47 -9.05 7.34
C TYR A 142 -0.85 -9.93 6.27
N CYS A 143 -1.70 -10.32 5.31
CA CYS A 143 -1.32 -11.18 4.21
C CYS A 143 -0.77 -10.37 3.03
N GLY A 144 0.10 -10.97 2.23
CA GLY A 144 0.55 -10.42 0.97
C GLY A 144 0.42 -11.40 -0.20
N GLU A 145 0.19 -10.87 -1.39
CA GLU A 145 0.04 -11.60 -2.64
C GLU A 145 0.91 -10.98 -3.75
N TYR A 146 1.05 -11.70 -4.86
CA TYR A 146 1.77 -11.23 -6.05
C TYR A 146 0.85 -10.53 -7.04
#